data_AF-A0A7V2WE48-F1
#
_entry.id   AF-A0A7V2WE48-F1
#
_cell.length_a   1.000
_cell.length_b   1.000
_cell.length_c   1.000
_cell.angle_alpha   90.00
_cell.angle_beta   90.00
_cell.angle_gamma   90.00
#
_symmetry.space_group_name_H-M   'P 1'
#
loop_
_entity.id
_entity.type
_entity.pdbx_description
1 polymer ?
#
loop_
_entity_poly.entity_id
_entity_poly.type
_entity_poly.pdbx_seq_one_letter_code
_entity_poly.pdbx_strand_id
1 'polypeptide(L)'
;MKQKAKQKQCLLQEKFFRYLDQPAPGLPVSDNLRQKAAEAFRKSGFPHNKIERWRNTDLKGLCQTDFEIFNRDIPYEKELSEIFLCEVHGFESRILSVLNGSYYDREKLTVDPQGVIVGSLAAALKKYPALVERHLNTILPQSDGFKALNMALAGDGVFIYVPDNVQVENTLQIINILNRPNLAVNVRNLFVLGKNARLRLLNCDDSVNHHAGFINKVNEIFLDDNAELEL
;
A
#
# COMPACT_ATOMS: atom_id res chain seq x y z
N MET A 1 18.04 32.06 30.24
CA MET A 1 17.72 30.63 30.07
C MET A 1 16.79 30.48 28.88
N LYS A 2 17.26 30.00 27.73
CA LYS A 2 16.40 29.75 26.55
C LYS A 2 15.59 28.47 26.81
N GLN A 3 14.28 28.60 26.96
CA GLN A 3 13.35 27.46 26.90
C GLN A 3 13.60 26.71 25.59
N LYS A 4 14.14 25.49 25.67
CA LYS A 4 14.12 24.55 24.55
C LYS A 4 12.66 24.34 24.19
N ALA A 5 12.23 24.82 23.03
CA ALA A 5 10.92 24.49 22.49
C ALA A 5 10.81 22.96 22.46
N LYS A 6 9.92 22.38 23.27
CA LYS A 6 9.52 20.98 23.15
C LYS A 6 9.09 20.79 21.70
N GLN A 7 9.80 19.95 20.96
CA GLN A 7 9.41 19.54 19.62
C GLN A 7 7.97 19.01 19.74
N LYS A 8 6.99 19.71 19.15
CA LYS A 8 5.58 19.28 19.21
C LYS A 8 5.53 17.85 18.66
N GLN A 9 5.03 16.94 19.49
CA GLN A 9 4.92 15.52 19.18
C GLN A 9 3.96 15.33 18.00
N CYS A 10 4.30 14.44 17.07
CA CYS A 10 3.55 14.24 15.83
C CYS A 10 2.23 13.51 16.12
N LEU A 11 1.07 14.15 15.89
CA LEU A 11 -0.25 13.60 16.26
C LEU A 11 -0.51 12.23 15.64
N LEU A 12 -0.24 12.10 14.34
CA LEU A 12 -0.45 10.84 13.62
C LEU A 12 0.49 9.73 14.09
N GLN A 13 1.75 10.04 14.41
CA GLN A 13 2.69 9.06 14.95
C GLN A 13 2.18 8.47 16.27
N GLU A 14 1.69 9.33 17.18
CA GLU A 14 1.12 8.88 18.46
C GLU A 14 -0.18 8.09 18.30
N LYS A 15 -0.98 8.41 17.28
CA LYS A 15 -2.13 7.57 16.92
C LYS A 15 -1.67 6.19 16.47
N PHE A 16 -0.65 6.09 15.62
CA PHE A 16 -0.13 4.79 15.18
C PHE A 16 0.49 3.99 16.32
N PHE A 17 1.23 4.61 17.24
CA PHE A 17 1.76 3.90 18.41
C PHE A 17 0.66 3.26 19.25
N ARG A 18 -0.44 3.98 19.51
CA ARG A 18 -1.62 3.41 20.21
C ARG A 18 -2.35 2.36 19.39
N TYR A 19 -2.39 2.51 18.07
CA TYR A 19 -3.05 1.58 17.18
C TYR A 19 -2.31 0.23 17.09
N LEU A 20 -0.99 0.23 17.24
CA LEU A 20 -0.16 -0.99 17.27
C LEU A 20 -0.43 -1.89 18.49
N ASP A 21 -1.10 -1.39 19.53
CA ASP A 21 -1.48 -2.17 20.71
C ASP A 21 -2.85 -2.86 20.55
N GLN A 22 -3.56 -2.58 19.45
CA GLN A 22 -4.88 -3.15 19.16
C GLN A 22 -4.73 -4.37 18.23
N PRO A 23 -5.67 -5.34 18.28
CA PRO A 23 -5.77 -6.36 17.24
C PRO A 23 -6.13 -5.70 15.91
N ALA A 24 -5.11 -5.31 15.14
CA ALA A 24 -5.28 -4.71 13.84
C ALA A 24 -5.39 -5.82 12.78
N PRO A 25 -6.42 -5.78 11.89
CA PRO A 25 -6.48 -6.66 10.74
C PRO A 25 -5.31 -6.29 9.83
N GLY A 26 -4.22 -7.04 9.93
CA GLY A 26 -3.10 -6.94 9.00
C GLY A 26 -3.22 -8.01 7.93
N LEU A 27 -2.32 -7.97 6.95
CA LEU A 27 -2.10 -9.12 6.09
C LEU A 27 -1.90 -10.38 6.95
N PRO A 28 -2.45 -11.54 6.54
CA PRO A 28 -2.31 -12.80 7.27
C PRO A 28 -0.90 -13.40 7.13
N VAL A 29 0.12 -12.60 7.45
CA VAL A 29 1.52 -13.00 7.59
C VAL A 29 1.81 -13.42 9.04
N SER A 30 2.97 -14.03 9.29
CA SER A 30 3.42 -14.38 10.64
C SER A 30 3.31 -13.21 11.63
N ASP A 31 2.64 -13.45 12.77
CA ASP A 31 2.50 -12.46 13.85
C ASP A 31 3.86 -11.95 14.36
N ASN A 32 4.90 -12.80 14.36
CA ASN A 32 6.25 -12.43 14.75
C ASN A 32 6.84 -11.33 13.85
N LEU A 33 6.57 -11.40 12.54
CA LEU A 33 7.06 -10.39 11.60
C LEU A 33 6.41 -9.03 11.86
N ARG A 34 5.10 -9.01 12.09
CA ARG A 34 4.36 -7.79 12.41
C ARG A 34 4.79 -7.18 13.73
N GLN A 35 5.02 -8.01 14.75
CA GLN A 35 5.51 -7.56 16.06
C GLN A 35 6.89 -6.91 15.94
N LYS A 36 7.83 -7.55 15.22
CA LYS A 36 9.16 -6.97 14.94
C LYS A 36 9.07 -5.64 14.20
N ALA A 37 8.19 -5.55 13.20
CA ALA A 37 7.97 -4.30 12.46
C ALA A 37 7.37 -3.20 13.34
N ALA A 38 6.43 -3.55 14.23
CA ALA A 38 5.85 -2.63 15.21
C ALA A 38 6.92 -2.10 16.18
N GLU A 39 7.78 -2.96 16.70
CA GLU A 39 8.91 -2.59 17.55
C GLU A 39 9.92 -1.69 16.82
N ALA A 40 10.25 -2.03 15.56
CA ALA A 40 11.10 -1.21 14.71
C ALA A 40 10.51 0.20 14.53
N PHE A 41 9.20 0.30 14.26
CA PHE A 41 8.52 1.59 14.15
C PHE A 41 8.48 2.37 15.47
N ARG A 42 8.22 1.71 16.61
CA ARG A 42 8.28 2.35 17.94
C ARG A 42 9.66 2.95 18.21
N LYS A 43 10.72 2.27 17.76
CA LYS A 43 12.11 2.74 17.90
C LYS A 43 12.45 3.87 16.93
N SER A 44 12.04 3.78 15.67
CA SER A 44 12.43 4.74 14.63
C SER A 44 11.53 5.98 14.59
N GLY A 45 10.25 5.83 14.95
CA GLY A 45 9.20 6.81 14.68
C GLY A 45 9.04 7.13 13.19
N PHE A 46 8.33 8.19 12.88
CA PHE A 46 8.39 8.83 11.57
C PHE A 46 9.78 9.44 11.34
N PRO A 47 10.24 9.43 10.09
CA PRO A 47 11.48 10.09 9.75
C PRO A 47 11.40 11.61 10.02
N HIS A 48 12.56 12.24 10.14
CA HIS A 48 12.66 13.66 10.43
C HIS A 48 13.84 14.30 9.69
N ASN A 49 13.84 15.63 9.56
CA ASN A 49 14.84 16.39 8.80
C ASN A 49 16.31 16.26 9.27
N LYS A 50 16.57 15.72 10.47
CA LYS A 50 17.95 15.37 10.88
C LYS A 50 18.49 14.10 10.22
N ILE A 51 17.65 13.31 9.55
CA ILE A 51 18.08 12.16 8.74
C ILE A 51 18.37 12.70 7.34
N GLU A 52 19.56 12.43 6.81
CA GLU A 52 20.03 12.99 5.53
C GLU A 52 19.01 12.86 4.39
N ARG A 53 18.45 11.67 4.19
CA ARG A 53 17.44 11.38 3.15
C ARG A 53 16.12 12.16 3.31
N TRP A 54 15.85 12.72 4.49
CA TRP A 54 14.64 13.46 4.85
C TRP A 54 14.89 14.95 5.13
N ARG A 55 16.13 15.44 4.95
CA ARG A 55 16.51 16.82 5.30
C ARG A 55 15.61 17.88 4.65
N ASN A 56 15.19 17.61 3.42
CA ASN A 56 14.43 18.54 2.60
C ASN A 56 12.92 18.22 2.54
N THR A 57 12.42 17.34 3.41
CA THR A 57 11.01 16.94 3.43
C THR A 57 10.31 17.52 4.66
N ASP A 58 9.30 18.38 4.46
CA ASP A 58 8.51 18.94 5.57
C ASP A 58 7.32 18.03 5.91
N LEU A 59 7.35 17.43 7.11
CA LEU A 59 6.29 16.58 7.64
C LEU A 59 5.37 17.28 8.65
N LYS A 60 5.45 18.61 8.81
CA LYS A 60 4.62 19.35 9.77
C LYS A 60 3.13 19.17 9.51
N GLY A 61 2.70 19.26 8.25
CA GLY A 61 1.29 19.08 7.87
C GLY A 61 0.78 17.70 8.30
N LEU A 62 1.56 16.65 8.00
CA LEU A 62 1.28 15.29 8.45
C LEU A 62 1.14 15.17 9.97
N CYS A 63 2.00 15.89 10.71
CA CYS A 63 2.04 15.83 12.16
C CYS A 63 1.03 16.72 12.88
N GLN A 64 0.40 17.67 12.17
CA GLN A 64 -0.56 18.63 12.72
C GLN A 64 -2.01 18.30 12.36
N THR A 65 -2.24 17.56 11.28
CA THR A 65 -3.57 17.10 10.88
C THR A 65 -4.03 15.92 11.74
N ASP A 66 -5.30 15.95 12.15
CA ASP A 66 -5.90 14.91 12.97
C ASP A 66 -6.47 13.77 12.11
N PHE A 67 -5.60 12.86 11.64
CA PHE A 67 -6.05 11.75 10.80
C PHE A 67 -6.72 10.61 11.58
N GLU A 68 -7.77 10.01 11.03
CA GLU A 68 -8.31 8.72 11.46
C GLU A 68 -7.55 7.58 10.75
N ILE A 69 -7.03 6.63 11.53
CA ILE A 69 -6.40 5.43 10.97
C ILE A 69 -7.51 4.50 10.48
N PHE A 70 -7.50 4.19 9.19
CA PHE A 70 -8.41 3.23 8.61
C PHE A 70 -7.65 1.98 8.18
N ASN A 71 -8.08 0.85 8.73
CA ASN A 71 -7.52 -0.46 8.45
C ASN A 71 -8.59 -1.51 8.74
N ARG A 72 -9.57 -1.61 7.85
CA ARG A 72 -10.68 -2.56 7.92
C ARG A 72 -11.05 -2.99 6.51
N ASP A 73 -11.53 -4.23 6.37
CA ASP A 73 -12.11 -4.70 5.12
C ASP A 73 -13.33 -3.85 4.75
N ILE A 74 -13.45 -3.50 3.48
CA ILE A 74 -14.62 -2.81 2.93
C ILE A 74 -15.41 -3.81 2.09
N PRO A 75 -16.68 -4.10 2.45
CA PRO A 75 -17.54 -4.93 1.63
C PRO A 75 -17.80 -4.23 0.30
N TYR A 76 -17.97 -5.01 -0.77
CA TYR A 76 -18.37 -4.48 -2.06
C TYR A 76 -19.86 -4.14 -2.03
N GLU A 77 -20.20 -2.87 -2.22
CA GLU A 77 -21.60 -2.40 -2.17
C GLU A 77 -22.09 -1.81 -3.49
N LYS A 78 -21.20 -1.18 -4.26
CA LYS A 78 -21.51 -0.48 -5.51
C LYS A 78 -20.29 -0.35 -6.43
N GLU A 79 -20.52 -0.03 -7.69
CA GLU A 79 -19.46 0.12 -8.69
C GLU A 79 -18.52 1.30 -8.35
N LEU A 80 -17.24 1.20 -8.72
CA LEU A 80 -16.28 2.29 -8.46
C LEU A 80 -16.74 3.60 -9.12
N SER A 81 -17.33 3.53 -10.31
CA SER A 81 -17.83 4.70 -11.05
C SER A 81 -18.89 5.52 -10.29
N GLU A 82 -19.56 4.91 -9.30
CA GLU A 82 -20.51 5.61 -8.43
C GLU A 82 -19.85 6.29 -7.22
N ILE A 83 -18.55 6.07 -7.02
CA ILE A 83 -17.73 6.65 -5.95
C ILE A 83 -16.74 7.65 -6.53
N PHE A 84 -16.15 7.30 -7.67
CA PHE A 84 -15.08 8.01 -8.32
C PHE A 84 -15.09 7.73 -9.83
N LEU A 85 -14.99 8.79 -10.64
CA LEU A 85 -14.84 8.70 -12.08
C LEU A 85 -13.44 9.20 -12.47
N CYS A 86 -12.66 8.33 -13.10
CA CYS A 86 -11.38 8.73 -13.69
C CYS A 86 -11.63 9.34 -15.07
N GLU A 87 -11.39 10.64 -15.23
CA GLU A 87 -11.63 11.36 -16.50
C GLU A 87 -10.38 11.41 -17.39
N VAL A 88 -9.63 10.30 -17.51
CA VAL A 88 -8.53 10.21 -18.48
C VAL A 88 -9.09 9.75 -19.82
N HIS A 89 -9.30 10.71 -20.73
CA HIS A 89 -9.80 10.43 -22.07
C HIS A 89 -8.75 9.74 -22.95
N GLY A 90 -9.20 8.80 -23.80
CA GLY A 90 -8.35 8.14 -24.80
C GLY A 90 -7.38 7.11 -24.23
N PHE A 91 -7.60 6.66 -22.99
CA PHE A 91 -6.78 5.65 -22.32
C PHE A 91 -7.67 4.50 -21.84
N GLU A 92 -7.51 3.33 -22.46
CA GLU A 92 -8.16 2.09 -22.02
C GLU A 92 -7.21 1.31 -21.13
N SER A 93 -7.66 0.97 -19.93
CA SER A 93 -6.90 0.16 -18.98
C SER A 93 -7.83 -0.70 -18.15
N ARG A 94 -7.28 -1.80 -17.61
CA ARG A 94 -7.98 -2.62 -16.64
C ARG A 94 -7.76 -2.04 -15.24
N ILE A 95 -8.82 -1.51 -14.65
CA ILE A 95 -8.77 -0.86 -13.34
C ILE A 95 -8.73 -1.90 -12.21
N LEU A 96 -7.80 -1.71 -11.28
CA LEU A 96 -7.67 -2.42 -10.01
C LEU A 96 -7.91 -1.40 -8.89
N SER A 97 -9.10 -1.45 -8.29
CA SER A 97 -9.56 -0.42 -7.36
C SER A 97 -9.12 -0.72 -5.93
N VAL A 98 -8.59 0.28 -5.23
CA VAL A 98 -8.27 0.22 -3.80
C VAL A 98 -9.00 1.36 -3.10
N LEU A 99 -9.98 1.04 -2.24
CA LEU A 99 -10.78 2.01 -1.52
C LEU A 99 -10.35 2.05 -0.05
N ASN A 100 -9.92 3.23 0.43
CA ASN A 100 -9.40 3.45 1.78
C ASN A 100 -8.36 2.38 2.21
N GLY A 101 -7.52 1.95 1.29
CA GLY A 101 -6.46 0.97 1.52
C GLY A 101 -6.87 -0.51 1.45
N SER A 102 -8.12 -0.82 1.10
CA SER A 102 -8.62 -2.18 0.91
C SER A 102 -8.95 -2.44 -0.57
N TYR A 103 -8.61 -3.62 -1.10
CA TYR A 103 -8.96 -3.96 -2.49
C TYR A 103 -10.48 -4.02 -2.68
N TYR A 104 -10.98 -3.24 -3.63
CA TYR A 104 -12.40 -2.94 -3.80
C TYR A 104 -12.93 -3.44 -5.14
N ASP A 105 -13.27 -4.72 -5.17
CA ASP A 105 -13.95 -5.38 -6.27
C ASP A 105 -14.87 -6.48 -5.70
N ARG A 106 -15.86 -6.87 -6.50
CA ARG A 106 -16.69 -8.05 -6.28
C ARG A 106 -15.83 -9.31 -6.34
N GLU A 107 -14.95 -9.41 -7.32
CA GLU A 107 -14.00 -10.52 -7.45
C GLU A 107 -12.67 -10.14 -6.80
N LYS A 108 -12.40 -10.70 -5.61
CA LYS A 108 -11.18 -10.38 -4.85
C LYS A 108 -9.90 -10.85 -5.54
N LEU A 109 -9.96 -11.82 -6.42
CA LEU A 109 -8.80 -12.32 -7.16
C LEU A 109 -9.25 -12.98 -8.46
N THR A 110 -8.62 -12.59 -9.55
CA THR A 110 -8.91 -13.10 -10.90
C THR A 110 -7.67 -13.76 -11.47
N VAL A 111 -7.88 -14.76 -12.34
CA VAL A 111 -6.83 -15.42 -13.10
C VAL A 111 -7.27 -15.44 -14.55
N ASP A 112 -6.45 -14.87 -15.44
CA ASP A 112 -6.76 -14.86 -16.88
C ASP A 112 -6.32 -16.18 -17.55
N PRO A 113 -6.69 -16.42 -18.83
CA PRO A 113 -6.30 -17.63 -19.55
C PRO A 113 -4.79 -17.82 -19.75
N GLN A 114 -4.00 -16.74 -19.64
CA GLN A 114 -2.53 -16.80 -19.71
C GLN A 114 -1.89 -17.08 -18.34
N GLY A 115 -2.69 -17.18 -17.28
CA GLY A 115 -2.24 -17.43 -15.92
C GLY A 115 -1.85 -16.17 -15.15
N VAL A 116 -2.16 -14.97 -15.66
CA VAL A 116 -1.93 -13.70 -14.95
C VAL A 116 -2.91 -13.61 -13.79
N ILE A 117 -2.38 -13.41 -12.58
CA ILE A 117 -3.17 -13.29 -11.36
C ILE A 117 -3.21 -11.81 -10.95
N VAL A 118 -4.40 -11.24 -10.79
CA VAL A 118 -4.56 -9.87 -10.26
C VAL A 118 -5.66 -9.81 -9.22
N GLY A 119 -5.45 -9.00 -8.17
CA GLY A 119 -6.49 -8.68 -7.20
C GLY A 119 -5.94 -8.30 -5.82
N SER A 120 -6.70 -8.61 -4.78
CA SER A 120 -6.36 -8.38 -3.37
C SER A 120 -5.11 -9.17 -2.96
N LEU A 121 -4.14 -8.48 -2.35
CA LEU A 121 -2.97 -9.13 -1.75
C LEU A 121 -3.39 -10.04 -0.59
N ALA A 122 -4.33 -9.62 0.25
CA ALA A 122 -4.85 -10.44 1.34
C ALA A 122 -5.52 -11.73 0.83
N ALA A 123 -6.26 -11.65 -0.28
CA ALA A 123 -6.87 -12.83 -0.91
C ALA A 123 -5.82 -13.74 -1.57
N ALA A 124 -4.82 -13.15 -2.24
CA ALA A 124 -3.73 -13.88 -2.86
C ALA A 124 -2.90 -14.65 -1.82
N LEU A 125 -2.62 -14.06 -0.66
CA LEU A 125 -1.89 -14.71 0.42
C LEU A 125 -2.64 -15.93 0.97
N LYS A 126 -3.98 -15.89 1.01
CA LYS A 126 -4.81 -17.04 1.40
C LYS A 126 -4.86 -18.13 0.32
N LYS A 127 -4.96 -17.76 -0.96
CA LYS A 127 -5.16 -18.70 -2.08
C LYS A 127 -3.85 -19.29 -2.62
N TYR A 128 -2.77 -18.51 -2.61
CA TYR A 128 -1.46 -18.85 -3.16
C TYR A 128 -0.31 -18.54 -2.16
N PRO A 129 -0.36 -19.06 -0.91
CA PRO A 129 0.58 -18.68 0.15
C PRO A 129 2.04 -18.90 -0.27
N ALA A 130 2.37 -20.06 -0.85
CA ALA A 130 3.74 -20.37 -1.26
C ALA A 130 4.31 -19.42 -2.32
N LEU A 131 3.47 -18.88 -3.21
CA LEU A 131 3.88 -17.92 -4.23
C LEU A 131 4.11 -16.53 -3.61
N VAL A 132 3.17 -16.09 -2.77
CA VAL A 132 3.22 -14.76 -2.15
C VAL A 132 4.33 -14.68 -1.10
N GLU A 133 4.43 -15.67 -0.20
CA GLU A 133 5.41 -15.69 0.90
C GLU A 133 6.86 -15.82 0.42
N ARG A 134 7.09 -16.36 -0.78
CA ARG A 134 8.43 -16.40 -1.40
C ARG A 134 8.99 -14.99 -1.64
N HIS A 135 8.11 -14.00 -1.83
CA HIS A 135 8.48 -12.66 -2.28
C HIS A 135 8.18 -11.59 -1.23
N LEU A 136 7.03 -11.67 -0.57
CA LEU A 136 6.54 -10.67 0.37
C LEU A 136 7.50 -10.52 1.57
N ASN A 137 7.88 -9.27 1.88
CA ASN A 137 8.80 -8.89 2.95
C ASN A 137 10.26 -9.39 2.80
N THR A 138 10.71 -9.74 1.60
CA THR A 138 12.08 -10.26 1.40
C THR A 138 13.10 -9.18 1.04
N ILE A 139 12.67 -8.04 0.49
CA ILE A 139 13.56 -6.97 -0.01
C ILE A 139 13.46 -5.66 0.78
N LEU A 140 12.54 -5.56 1.74
CA LEU A 140 12.28 -4.32 2.47
C LEU A 140 13.14 -4.18 3.73
N PRO A 141 14.05 -3.19 3.79
CA PRO A 141 14.78 -2.90 5.01
C PRO A 141 13.85 -2.24 6.04
N GLN A 142 13.89 -2.73 7.28
CA GLN A 142 13.11 -2.20 8.41
C GLN A 142 13.70 -0.92 9.03
N SER A 143 14.76 -0.35 8.44
CA SER A 143 15.43 0.86 8.95
C SER A 143 14.69 2.18 8.65
N ASP A 144 13.55 2.11 7.96
CA ASP A 144 12.69 3.26 7.69
C ASP A 144 11.36 3.12 8.42
N GLY A 145 10.96 4.19 9.12
CA GLY A 145 9.76 4.20 9.92
C GLY A 145 8.47 4.00 9.13
N PHE A 146 8.34 4.57 7.93
CA PHE A 146 7.16 4.35 7.11
C PHE A 146 7.09 2.91 6.61
N LYS A 147 8.23 2.31 6.27
CA LYS A 147 8.30 0.89 5.88
C LYS A 147 7.97 -0.04 7.04
N ALA A 148 8.52 0.22 8.23
CA ALA A 148 8.23 -0.54 9.44
C ALA A 148 6.74 -0.42 9.82
N LEU A 149 6.17 0.79 9.74
CA LEU A 149 4.74 1.02 9.97
C LEU A 149 3.87 0.24 8.97
N ASN A 150 4.19 0.31 7.68
CA ASN A 150 3.45 -0.38 6.63
C ASN A 150 3.50 -1.91 6.83
N MET A 151 4.67 -2.46 7.15
CA MET A 151 4.83 -3.89 7.45
C MET A 151 4.04 -4.34 8.70
N ALA A 152 3.90 -3.47 9.70
CA ALA A 152 3.13 -3.77 10.90
C ALA A 152 1.60 -3.73 10.67
N LEU A 153 1.13 -2.80 9.84
CA LEU A 153 -0.29 -2.42 9.80
C LEU A 153 -1.00 -2.59 8.46
N ALA A 154 -0.31 -2.78 7.33
CA ALA A 154 -1.00 -2.96 6.05
C ALA A 154 -1.91 -4.20 6.09
N GLY A 155 -3.18 -4.00 5.81
CA GLY A 155 -4.21 -5.05 5.77
C GLY A 155 -4.38 -5.66 4.39
N ASP A 156 -4.18 -4.88 3.34
CA ASP A 156 -4.41 -5.29 1.96
C ASP A 156 -3.66 -4.36 0.96
N GLY A 157 -3.92 -4.60 -0.31
CA GLY A 157 -3.47 -3.82 -1.46
C GLY A 157 -3.62 -4.69 -2.71
N VAL A 158 -2.72 -4.52 -3.67
CA VAL A 158 -2.78 -5.19 -4.97
C VAL A 158 -1.67 -6.24 -5.09
N PHE A 159 -2.07 -7.46 -5.47
CA PHE A 159 -1.18 -8.50 -5.94
C PHE A 159 -1.27 -8.63 -7.46
N ILE A 160 -0.12 -8.67 -8.13
CA ILE A 160 0.00 -8.96 -9.55
C ILE A 160 1.06 -10.04 -9.74
N TYR A 161 0.71 -11.12 -10.42
CA TYR A 161 1.65 -12.13 -10.87
C TYR A 161 1.52 -12.33 -12.37
N VAL A 162 2.63 -12.22 -13.10
CA VAL A 162 2.72 -12.48 -14.53
C VAL A 162 3.64 -13.68 -14.75
N PRO A 163 3.16 -14.79 -15.33
CA PRO A 163 3.99 -15.97 -15.60
C PRO A 163 5.11 -15.71 -16.61
N ASP A 164 6.07 -16.64 -16.68
CA ASP A 164 7.13 -16.63 -17.69
C ASP A 164 6.56 -16.53 -19.12
N ASN A 165 7.21 -15.71 -19.94
CA ASN A 165 6.92 -15.48 -21.36
C ASN A 165 5.52 -14.88 -21.65
N VAL A 166 4.83 -14.35 -20.63
CA VAL A 166 3.53 -13.69 -20.80
C VAL A 166 3.72 -12.18 -20.96
N GLN A 167 3.13 -11.62 -22.01
CA GLN A 167 3.03 -10.18 -22.22
C GLN A 167 1.59 -9.73 -21.96
N VAL A 168 1.39 -8.88 -20.96
CA VAL A 168 0.07 -8.34 -20.64
C VAL A 168 -0.26 -7.24 -21.66
N GLU A 169 -1.20 -7.52 -22.56
CA GLU A 169 -1.57 -6.60 -23.65
C GLU A 169 -2.14 -5.29 -23.11
N ASN A 170 -3.08 -5.35 -22.17
CA ASN A 170 -3.74 -4.18 -21.60
C ASN A 170 -2.94 -3.60 -20.43
N THR A 171 -2.85 -2.27 -20.36
CA THR A 171 -2.29 -1.60 -19.18
C THR A 171 -3.17 -1.91 -17.97
N LEU A 172 -2.55 -2.30 -16.86
CA LEU A 172 -3.23 -2.39 -15.58
C LEU A 172 -3.16 -1.02 -14.90
N GLN A 173 -4.26 -0.54 -14.33
CA GLN A 173 -4.30 0.73 -13.62
C GLN A 173 -4.72 0.50 -12.17
N ILE A 174 -3.84 0.76 -11.21
CA ILE A 174 -4.19 0.76 -9.79
C ILE A 174 -4.70 2.15 -9.42
N ILE A 175 -5.92 2.24 -8.93
CA ILE A 175 -6.51 3.49 -8.45
C ILE A 175 -6.73 3.38 -6.94
N ASN A 176 -5.99 4.17 -6.18
CA ASN A 176 -6.15 4.28 -4.72
C ASN A 176 -7.05 5.48 -4.41
N ILE A 177 -8.22 5.24 -3.82
CA ILE A 177 -9.21 6.27 -3.50
C ILE A 177 -9.37 6.40 -2.00
N LEU A 178 -9.25 7.63 -1.49
CA LEU A 178 -9.73 8.00 -0.16
C LEU A 178 -11.08 8.71 -0.29
N ASN A 179 -12.15 8.10 0.23
CA ASN A 179 -13.50 8.66 0.12
C ASN A 179 -13.99 9.41 1.37
N ARG A 180 -13.12 9.57 2.37
CA ARG A 180 -13.42 10.29 3.61
C ARG A 180 -12.28 11.24 3.96
N PRO A 181 -12.60 12.36 4.64
CA PRO A 181 -11.59 13.32 5.05
C PRO A 181 -10.67 12.76 6.12
N ASN A 182 -9.43 13.22 6.10
CA ASN A 182 -8.41 12.95 7.11
C ASN A 182 -8.20 11.45 7.36
N LEU A 183 -8.25 10.61 6.33
CA LEU A 183 -7.88 9.19 6.51
C LEU A 183 -6.38 8.99 6.42
N ALA A 184 -5.87 8.11 7.28
CA ALA A 184 -4.52 7.54 7.21
C ALA A 184 -4.62 6.03 6.93
N VAL A 185 -4.07 5.59 5.80
CA VAL A 185 -4.13 4.20 5.35
C VAL A 185 -2.73 3.64 5.07
N ASN A 186 -2.56 2.34 5.27
CA ASN A 186 -1.34 1.62 4.89
C ASN A 186 -1.70 0.62 3.79
N VAL A 187 -1.08 0.77 2.62
CA VAL A 187 -1.34 -0.06 1.44
C VAL A 187 -0.09 -0.87 1.10
N ARG A 188 -0.25 -2.18 0.87
CA ARG A 188 0.87 -3.03 0.50
C ARG A 188 0.59 -3.75 -0.81
N ASN A 189 1.45 -3.52 -1.78
CA ASN A 189 1.38 -4.14 -3.09
C ASN A 189 2.56 -5.08 -3.31
N LEU A 190 2.32 -6.16 -4.05
CA LEU A 190 3.34 -7.12 -4.46
C LEU A 190 3.15 -7.45 -5.95
N PHE A 191 4.17 -7.16 -6.76
CA PHE A 191 4.20 -7.45 -8.18
C PHE A 191 5.34 -8.43 -8.48
N VAL A 192 5.03 -9.53 -9.16
CA VAL A 192 5.97 -10.58 -9.49
C VAL A 192 5.86 -10.89 -10.98
N LEU A 193 6.92 -10.62 -11.73
CA LEU A 193 7.00 -10.89 -13.16
C LEU A 193 8.03 -12.00 -13.40
N GLY A 194 7.59 -13.08 -14.04
CA GLY A 194 8.43 -14.19 -14.47
C GLY A 194 9.36 -13.83 -15.63
N LYS A 195 10.14 -14.80 -16.10
CA LYS A 195 11.17 -14.58 -17.14
C LYS A 195 10.54 -14.13 -18.44
N ASN A 196 11.14 -13.13 -19.09
CA ASN A 196 10.63 -12.54 -20.34
C ASN A 196 9.18 -12.03 -20.24
N ALA A 197 8.65 -11.80 -19.04
CA ALA A 197 7.29 -11.28 -18.84
C ALA A 197 7.25 -9.77 -19.04
N ARG A 198 6.14 -9.23 -19.54
CA ARG A 198 5.97 -7.78 -19.73
C ARG A 198 4.67 -7.27 -19.14
N LEU A 199 4.74 -6.17 -18.40
CA LEU A 199 3.59 -5.47 -17.82
C LEU A 199 3.73 -3.96 -17.99
N ARG A 200 2.62 -3.31 -18.35
CA ARG A 200 2.43 -1.87 -18.21
C ARG A 200 1.51 -1.60 -17.03
N LEU A 201 1.95 -0.77 -16.10
CA LEU A 201 1.24 -0.48 -14.86
C LEU A 201 1.15 1.02 -14.66
N LEU A 202 -0.08 1.54 -14.54
CA LEU A 202 -0.33 2.91 -14.13
C LEU A 202 -0.76 2.94 -12.67
N ASN A 203 -0.16 3.79 -11.85
CA ASN A 203 -0.59 4.00 -10.48
C ASN A 203 -1.18 5.41 -10.29
N CYS A 204 -2.41 5.48 -9.81
CA CYS A 204 -3.11 6.70 -9.45
C CYS A 204 -3.47 6.71 -7.96
N ASP A 205 -3.35 7.87 -7.33
CA ASP A 205 -3.77 8.14 -5.97
C ASP A 205 -4.68 9.36 -5.99
N ASP A 206 -5.90 9.23 -5.46
CA ASP A 206 -6.90 10.29 -5.47
C ASP A 206 -7.71 10.32 -4.16
N SER A 207 -8.36 11.46 -3.91
CA SER A 207 -9.23 11.70 -2.77
C SER A 207 -10.52 12.32 -3.25
N VAL A 208 -11.66 11.75 -2.85
CA VAL A 208 -12.98 12.31 -3.17
C VAL A 208 -13.10 13.69 -2.52
N ASN A 209 -13.48 14.69 -3.31
CA ASN A 209 -13.65 16.08 -2.91
C ASN A 209 -12.37 16.77 -2.37
N HIS A 210 -11.18 16.30 -2.79
CA HIS A 210 -9.87 16.92 -2.45
C HIS A 210 -9.61 17.06 -0.94
N HIS A 211 -10.17 16.18 -0.12
CA HIS A 211 -9.89 16.18 1.31
C HIS A 211 -8.45 15.74 1.60
N ALA A 212 -7.88 16.28 2.68
CA ALA A 212 -6.58 15.82 3.15
C ALA A 212 -6.62 14.31 3.47
N GLY A 213 -5.60 13.60 3.02
CA GLY A 213 -5.44 12.16 3.24
C GLY A 213 -3.97 11.78 3.33
N PHE A 214 -3.68 10.69 4.01
CA PHE A 214 -2.34 10.11 4.13
C PHE A 214 -2.38 8.67 3.65
N ILE A 215 -1.61 8.37 2.61
CA ILE A 215 -1.41 7.03 2.08
C ILE A 215 0.04 6.64 2.30
N ASN A 216 0.28 5.66 3.18
CA ASN A 216 1.58 5.00 3.30
C ASN A 216 1.57 3.74 2.43
N LYS A 217 2.01 3.87 1.18
CA LYS A 217 2.02 2.77 0.21
C LYS A 217 3.42 2.21 0.03
N VAL A 218 3.53 0.88 0.04
CA VAL A 218 4.76 0.16 -0.27
C VAL A 218 4.49 -0.81 -1.40
N ASN A 219 5.31 -0.75 -2.45
CA ASN A 219 5.32 -1.71 -3.54
C ASN A 219 6.58 -2.59 -3.41
N GLU A 220 6.41 -3.90 -3.39
CA GLU A 220 7.50 -4.85 -3.61
C GLU A 220 7.39 -5.39 -5.03
N ILE A 221 8.46 -5.24 -5.82
CA ILE A 221 8.45 -5.55 -7.24
C ILE A 221 9.60 -6.49 -7.54
N PHE A 222 9.27 -7.65 -8.12
CA PHE A 222 10.22 -8.68 -8.52
C PHE A 222 10.14 -8.87 -10.03
N LEU A 223 11.28 -8.69 -10.69
CA LEU A 223 11.46 -8.87 -12.12
C LEU A 223 12.49 -9.99 -12.30
N ASP A 224 12.09 -11.10 -12.90
CA ASP A 224 13.00 -12.18 -13.28
C ASP A 224 13.77 -11.82 -14.58
N ASP A 225 14.62 -12.72 -15.05
CA ASP A 225 15.48 -12.51 -16.22
C ASP A 225 14.67 -11.99 -17.43
N ASN A 226 15.10 -10.85 -17.98
CA ASN A 226 14.49 -10.15 -19.12
C ASN A 226 13.01 -9.75 -18.91
N ALA A 227 12.51 -9.71 -17.68
CA ALA A 227 11.19 -9.15 -17.41
C ALA A 227 11.19 -7.62 -17.56
N GLU A 228 10.10 -7.08 -18.10
CA GLU A 228 9.92 -5.65 -18.34
C GLU A 228 8.69 -5.14 -17.58
N LEU A 229 8.90 -4.18 -16.69
CA LEU A 229 7.83 -3.39 -16.08
C LEU A 229 7.95 -1.93 -16.52
N GLU A 230 6.90 -1.43 -17.15
CA GLU A 230 6.72 -0.02 -17.44
C GLU A 230 5.77 0.54 -16.36
N LEU A 231 6.27 1.48 -15.54
CA LEU A 231 5.56 2.09 -14.40
C LEU A 231 5.42 3.59 -14.58
#